data_AF-A0A955XVR9-F1
#
_entry.id   AF-A0A955XVR9-F1
#
_cell.length_a   1.000
_cell.length_b   1.000
_cell.length_c   1.000
_cell.angle_alpha   90.00
_cell.angle_beta   90.00
_cell.angle_gamma   90.00
#
_symmetry.space_group_name_H-M   'P 1'
#
loop_
_entity.id
_entity.type
_entity.pdbx_description
1 polymer ?
#
loop_
_entity_poly.entity_id
_entity_poly.type
_entity_poly.pdbx_seq_one_letter_code
_entity_poly.pdbx_strand_id
1 'polypeptide(L)'
;MPTLTINGVEVTVPAGTNVLQAAEQAGFEVPYFCYHPGLSAPANCRMCLVEIEGARKLEPSCYTKVRDGMVVKTESDMVVSARRSVLEFILVNHPIDCPICDQAGECWLQDNYLKYDAQPSRVRTEKVSKTKVYPIGPEVVYDGERCILCTRCVRFCEEVAGTAELIIFKQADTTEIRAFPGMKL
;
A
#
# COMPACT_ATOMS: atom_id res chain seq x y z
N MET A 1 10.56 15.26 21.66
CA MET A 1 9.41 14.45 21.21
C MET A 1 8.45 15.43 20.59
N PRO A 2 8.18 15.39 19.28
CA PRO A 2 7.21 16.30 18.67
C PRO A 2 5.78 15.95 19.12
N THR A 3 4.96 16.99 19.24
CA THR A 3 3.53 16.88 19.56
C THR A 3 2.71 17.29 18.33
N LEU A 4 1.66 16.53 18.01
CA LEU A 4 0.75 16.79 16.90
C LEU A 4 -0.70 16.52 17.30
N THR A 5 -1.63 17.07 16.55
CA THR A 5 -3.07 16.82 16.70
C THR A 5 -3.56 15.93 15.57
N ILE A 6 -4.14 14.78 15.88
CA ILE A 6 -4.75 13.86 14.90
C ILE A 6 -6.24 13.76 15.20
N ASN A 7 -7.09 14.15 14.25
CA ASN A 7 -8.55 14.18 14.41
C ASN A 7 -9.02 14.88 15.71
N GLY A 8 -8.32 15.95 16.11
CA GLY A 8 -8.62 16.70 17.34
C GLY A 8 -7.99 16.14 18.63
N VAL A 9 -7.32 14.99 18.58
CA VAL A 9 -6.61 14.39 19.72
C VAL A 9 -5.14 14.74 19.67
N GLU A 10 -4.61 15.31 20.74
CA GLU A 10 -3.18 15.61 20.87
C GLU A 10 -2.39 14.34 21.21
N VAL A 11 -1.28 14.13 20.51
CA VAL A 11 -0.40 12.96 20.66
C VAL A 11 1.05 13.41 20.64
N THR A 12 1.86 12.83 21.52
CA THR A 12 3.30 13.08 21.57
C THR A 12 4.04 11.79 21.25
N VAL A 13 4.95 11.83 20.28
CA VAL A 13 5.64 10.65 19.78
C VAL A 13 7.17 10.84 19.79
N PRO A 14 7.96 9.76 19.72
CA PRO A 14 9.41 9.87 19.51
C PRO A 14 9.76 10.65 18.24
N ALA A 15 10.93 11.32 18.24
CA ALA A 15 11.41 11.98 17.03
C ALA A 15 11.69 10.95 15.93
N GLY A 16 11.29 11.26 14.69
CA GLY A 16 11.46 10.34 13.54
C GLY A 16 10.29 9.37 13.33
N THR A 17 9.30 9.31 14.22
CA THR A 17 8.03 8.62 13.99
C THR A 17 7.30 9.19 12.76
N ASN A 18 6.72 8.33 11.94
CA ASN A 18 5.90 8.76 10.80
C ASN A 18 4.45 9.01 11.23
N VAL A 19 3.70 9.77 10.43
CA VAL A 19 2.31 10.13 10.75
C VAL A 19 1.40 8.90 10.87
N LEU A 20 1.67 7.83 10.11
CA LEU A 20 0.91 6.57 10.19
C LEU A 20 1.02 5.92 11.58
N GLN A 21 2.24 5.74 12.06
CA GLN A 21 2.53 5.19 13.38
C GLN A 21 1.98 6.08 14.49
N ALA A 22 2.04 7.40 14.32
CA ALA A 22 1.46 8.34 15.27
C ALA A 22 -0.07 8.21 15.31
N ALA A 23 -0.74 8.02 14.17
CA ALA A 23 -2.17 7.75 14.11
C ALA A 23 -2.53 6.42 14.78
N GLU A 24 -1.75 5.36 14.55
CA GLU A 24 -1.95 4.06 15.23
C GLU A 24 -1.82 4.19 16.76
N GLN A 25 -0.82 4.94 17.25
CA GLN A 25 -0.67 5.22 18.70
C GLN A 25 -1.82 6.04 19.27
N ALA A 26 -2.46 6.87 18.45
CA ALA A 26 -3.64 7.65 18.80
C ALA A 26 -4.95 6.82 18.75
N GLY A 27 -4.90 5.57 18.29
CA GLY A 27 -6.07 4.72 18.06
C GLY A 27 -6.82 4.99 16.75
N PHE A 28 -6.22 5.74 15.81
CA PHE A 28 -6.79 5.98 14.49
C PHE A 28 -6.17 5.06 13.44
N GLU A 29 -7.03 4.33 12.74
CA GLU A 29 -6.61 3.42 11.69
C GLU A 29 -6.43 4.16 10.36
N VAL A 30 -5.28 3.97 9.72
CA VAL A 30 -5.00 4.48 8.37
C VAL A 30 -4.63 3.30 7.47
N PRO A 31 -5.35 3.03 6.37
CA PRO A 31 -5.10 1.85 5.54
C PRO A 31 -3.80 1.96 4.74
N TYR A 32 -3.11 0.84 4.52
CA TYR A 32 -1.86 0.79 3.76
C TYR A 32 -1.64 -0.57 3.08
N PHE A 33 -0.89 -0.57 1.97
CA PHE A 33 -0.50 -1.79 1.25
C PHE A 33 1.01 -1.97 1.08
N CYS A 34 1.78 -0.90 0.92
CA CYS A 34 3.22 -1.01 0.69
C CYS A 34 4.02 -0.90 2.00
N TYR A 35 3.52 -0.18 2.99
CA TYR A 35 4.19 0.02 4.27
C TYR A 35 4.29 -1.28 5.07
N HIS A 36 5.40 -1.47 5.76
CA HIS A 36 5.61 -2.52 6.75
C HIS A 36 6.61 -1.96 7.77
N PRO A 37 6.40 -2.10 9.09
CA PRO A 37 7.26 -1.47 10.10
C PRO A 37 8.71 -1.96 10.08
N GLY A 38 8.95 -3.19 9.60
CA GLY A 38 10.28 -3.77 9.45
C GLY A 38 10.95 -3.51 8.09
N LEU A 39 10.36 -2.70 7.21
CA LEU A 39 10.92 -2.35 5.90
C LEU A 39 10.96 -0.82 5.73
N SER A 40 11.63 -0.35 4.69
CA SER A 40 11.59 1.06 4.27
C SER A 40 10.15 1.54 3.94
N ALA A 41 9.96 2.84 3.70
CA ALA A 41 8.64 3.41 3.41
C ALA A 41 8.61 4.02 1.99
N PRO A 42 8.22 3.28 0.94
CA PRO A 42 8.31 3.78 -0.43
C PRO A 42 7.16 4.72 -0.81
N ALA A 43 6.07 4.74 -0.04
CA ALA A 43 4.87 5.52 -0.29
C ALA A 43 4.24 5.33 -1.69
N ASN A 44 4.47 4.21 -2.37
CA ASN A 44 4.02 4.02 -3.76
C ASN A 44 2.52 3.70 -3.89
N CYS A 45 1.92 2.96 -2.95
CA CYS A 45 0.52 2.53 -3.07
C CYS A 45 -0.51 3.65 -2.79
N ARG A 46 -0.11 4.74 -2.14
CA ARG A 46 -0.94 5.90 -1.79
C ARG A 46 -2.22 5.61 -0.97
N MET A 47 -2.43 4.41 -0.46
CA MET A 47 -3.61 4.11 0.39
C MET A 47 -3.60 4.87 1.73
N CYS A 48 -2.39 5.18 2.24
CA CYS A 48 -2.18 5.86 3.52
C CYS A 48 -2.24 7.41 3.45
N LEU A 49 -2.86 7.97 2.41
CA LEU A 49 -2.97 9.42 2.28
C LEU A 49 -3.79 10.00 3.44
N VAL A 50 -3.29 11.11 3.99
CA VAL A 50 -3.93 11.90 5.05
C VAL A 50 -3.86 13.38 4.69
N GLU A 51 -4.77 14.17 5.26
CA GLU A 51 -4.75 15.61 5.13
C GLU A 51 -3.94 16.21 6.27
N ILE A 52 -3.02 17.11 5.94
CA ILE A 52 -2.23 17.87 6.92
C ILE A 52 -2.55 19.34 6.71
N GLU A 53 -2.98 20.06 7.75
CA GLU A 53 -3.31 21.47 7.62
C GLU A 53 -2.11 22.30 7.12
N GLY A 54 -2.37 23.20 6.17
CA GLY A 54 -1.34 23.98 5.48
C GLY A 54 -0.65 23.26 4.32
N ALA A 55 -0.82 21.94 4.16
CA ALA A 55 -0.34 21.24 2.97
C ALA A 55 -1.27 21.49 1.76
N ARG A 56 -0.69 21.63 0.57
CA ARG A 56 -1.45 21.85 -0.67
C ARG A 56 -2.13 20.59 -1.23
N LYS A 57 -1.69 19.42 -0.77
CA LYS A 57 -2.12 18.10 -1.23
C LYS A 57 -2.15 17.14 -0.05
N LEU A 58 -2.81 16.00 -0.25
CA LEU A 58 -2.72 14.88 0.69
C LEU A 58 -1.29 14.35 0.74
N GLU A 59 -0.84 14.00 1.94
CA GLU A 59 0.51 13.51 2.19
C GLU A 59 0.48 12.02 2.58
N PRO A 60 1.46 11.20 2.14
CA PRO A 60 1.52 9.79 2.51
C PRO A 60 1.97 9.62 3.97
N SER A 61 1.06 9.21 4.86
CA SER A 61 1.34 9.15 6.29
C SER A 61 2.48 8.18 6.66
N CYS A 62 2.68 7.11 5.87
CA CYS A 62 3.74 6.12 6.12
C CYS A 62 5.17 6.67 5.93
N TYR A 63 5.33 7.75 5.18
CA TYR A 63 6.63 8.35 4.87
C TYR A 63 6.82 9.69 5.58
N THR A 64 5.76 10.50 5.64
CA THR A 64 5.81 11.83 6.25
C THR A 64 6.15 11.73 7.73
N LYS A 65 7.24 12.40 8.13
CA LYS A 65 7.68 12.47 9.52
C LYS A 65 6.85 13.48 10.30
N VAL A 66 6.55 13.14 11.55
CA VAL A 66 5.86 14.05 12.47
C VAL A 66 6.73 15.28 12.73
N ARG A 67 6.10 16.46 12.67
CA ARG A 67 6.67 17.74 13.09
C ARG A 67 5.79 18.32 14.18
N ASP A 68 6.40 19.12 15.04
CA ASP A 68 5.71 19.79 16.14
C ASP A 68 4.61 20.72 15.61
N GLY A 69 3.44 20.71 16.25
CA GLY A 69 2.27 21.50 15.86
C GLY A 69 1.58 21.05 14.57
N MET A 70 1.90 19.87 14.03
CA MET A 70 1.13 19.32 12.89
C MET A 70 -0.33 19.09 13.30
N VAL A 71 -1.25 19.38 12.37
CA VAL A 71 -2.67 19.00 12.50
C VAL A 71 -3.03 18.08 11.35
N VAL A 72 -3.46 16.86 11.67
CA VAL A 72 -3.70 15.77 10.73
C VAL A 72 -5.17 15.35 10.80
N LYS A 73 -5.80 15.18 9.65
CA LYS A 73 -7.13 14.59 9.50
C LYS A 73 -7.00 13.29 8.71
N THR A 74 -7.44 12.18 9.29
CA THR A 74 -7.37 10.87 8.63
C THR A 74 -8.65 10.48 7.92
N GLU A 75 -9.73 11.25 8.05
CA GLU A 75 -11.06 10.95 7.52
C GLU A 75 -11.80 12.18 6.98
N SER A 76 -11.08 13.21 6.51
CA SER A 76 -11.73 14.30 5.79
C SER A 76 -12.34 13.81 4.47
N ASP A 77 -13.31 14.54 3.92
CA ASP A 77 -13.96 14.20 2.64
C ASP A 77 -12.93 13.97 1.52
N MET A 78 -11.86 14.77 1.51
CA MET A 78 -10.77 14.65 0.54
C MET A 78 -9.99 13.34 0.73
N VAL A 79 -9.72 12.94 1.98
CA VAL A 79 -9.04 11.67 2.29
C VAL A 79 -9.91 10.47 1.92
N VAL A 80 -11.19 10.48 2.27
CA VAL A 80 -12.14 9.40 1.94
C VAL A 80 -12.27 9.24 0.42
N SER A 81 -12.42 10.35 -0.31
CA SER A 81 -12.48 10.34 -1.77
C SER A 81 -11.18 9.80 -2.41
N ALA A 82 -10.02 10.20 -1.88
CA ALA A 82 -8.74 9.72 -2.37
C ALA A 82 -8.55 8.21 -2.15
N ARG A 83 -8.94 7.67 -1.00
CA ARG A 83 -8.87 6.21 -0.73
C ARG A 83 -9.70 5.40 -1.70
N ARG A 84 -10.93 5.85 -2.00
CA ARG A 84 -11.79 5.22 -3.03
C ARG A 84 -11.12 5.22 -4.39
N SER A 85 -10.58 6.37 -4.79
CA SER A 85 -9.87 6.51 -6.07
C SER A 85 -8.64 5.60 -6.15
N VAL A 86 -7.86 5.49 -5.07
CA VAL A 86 -6.71 4.58 -4.98
C VAL A 86 -7.14 3.12 -5.13
N LEU A 87 -8.21 2.70 -4.44
CA LEU A 87 -8.74 1.35 -4.56
C LEU A 87 -9.23 1.04 -5.97
N GLU A 88 -9.92 1.99 -6.62
CA GLU A 88 -10.34 1.84 -8.01
C GLU A 88 -9.15 1.66 -8.95
N PHE A 89 -8.07 2.44 -8.77
CA PHE A 89 -6.84 2.28 -9.56
C PHE A 89 -6.11 0.96 -9.28
N ILE A 90 -6.16 0.45 -8.05
CA ILE A 90 -5.58 -0.86 -7.73
C ILE A 90 -6.41 -1.98 -8.37
N LEU A 91 -7.73 -1.85 -8.37
CA LEU A 91 -8.67 -2.88 -8.85
C LEU A 91 -8.90 -2.85 -10.36
N VAL A 92 -8.51 -1.76 -11.05
CA VAL A 92 -8.73 -1.59 -12.50
C VAL A 92 -8.24 -2.80 -13.30
N ASN A 93 -7.04 -3.30 -13.02
CA ASN A 93 -6.42 -4.44 -13.67
C ASN A 93 -6.38 -5.71 -12.80
N HIS A 94 -6.83 -5.65 -11.54
CA HIS A 94 -6.86 -6.83 -10.66
C HIS A 94 -7.93 -7.84 -11.15
N PRO A 95 -7.63 -9.15 -11.17
CA PRO A 95 -8.52 -10.16 -11.72
C PRO A 95 -9.69 -10.46 -10.77
N ILE A 96 -10.78 -11.03 -11.30
CA ILE A 96 -11.92 -11.51 -10.52
C ILE A 96 -11.64 -12.96 -10.07
N ASP A 97 -10.49 -13.15 -9.44
CA ASP A 97 -9.99 -14.48 -9.05
C ASP A 97 -10.26 -14.79 -7.57
N CYS A 98 -10.98 -13.92 -6.83
CA CYS A 98 -11.24 -14.11 -5.40
C CYS A 98 -11.75 -15.52 -5.04
N PRO A 99 -12.68 -16.17 -5.78
CA PRO A 99 -13.14 -17.51 -5.43
C PRO A 99 -12.07 -18.62 -5.50
N ILE A 100 -10.96 -18.38 -6.21
CA ILE A 100 -9.85 -19.33 -6.39
C ILE A 100 -8.53 -18.81 -5.81
N CYS A 101 -8.56 -17.65 -5.16
CA CYS A 101 -7.41 -17.04 -4.53
C CYS A 101 -7.22 -17.67 -3.15
N ASP A 102 -6.02 -18.16 -2.87
CA ASP A 102 -5.63 -18.74 -1.59
C ASP A 102 -5.74 -17.74 -0.43
N GLN A 103 -5.47 -16.46 -0.71
CA GLN A 103 -5.58 -15.37 0.26
C GLN A 103 -7.02 -14.86 0.48
N ALA A 104 -8.02 -15.41 -0.21
CA ALA A 104 -9.41 -14.95 -0.04
C ALA A 104 -9.91 -15.22 1.38
N GLY A 105 -10.52 -14.21 2.01
CA GLY A 105 -10.93 -14.25 3.42
C GLY A 105 -9.89 -13.72 4.41
N GLU A 106 -8.63 -13.54 3.98
CA GLU A 106 -7.55 -12.91 4.75
C GLU A 106 -6.83 -11.81 3.97
N CYS A 107 -7.41 -11.41 2.83
CA CYS A 107 -6.83 -10.46 1.91
C CYS A 107 -7.12 -9.02 2.33
N TRP A 108 -6.08 -8.27 2.72
CA TRP A 108 -6.21 -6.85 3.05
C TRP A 108 -6.77 -5.98 1.92
N LEU A 109 -6.62 -6.39 0.65
CA LEU A 109 -7.25 -5.66 -0.47
C LEU A 109 -8.78 -5.81 -0.44
N GLN A 110 -9.27 -7.01 -0.11
CA GLN A 110 -10.70 -7.25 0.05
C GLN A 110 -11.25 -6.46 1.24
N ASP A 111 -10.57 -6.51 2.38
CA ASP A 111 -10.99 -5.80 3.60
C ASP A 111 -11.03 -4.28 3.39
N ASN A 112 -9.98 -3.73 2.79
CA ASN A 112 -9.92 -2.29 2.51
C ASN A 112 -10.98 -1.88 1.48
N TYR A 113 -11.24 -2.69 0.46
CA TYR A 113 -12.30 -2.41 -0.50
C TYR A 113 -13.68 -2.37 0.19
N LEU A 114 -14.00 -3.39 1.00
CA LEU A 114 -15.26 -3.47 1.73
C LEU A 114 -15.44 -2.31 2.72
N LYS A 115 -14.35 -1.88 3.37
CA LYS A 115 -14.39 -0.81 4.37
C LYS A 115 -14.46 0.60 3.78
N TYR A 116 -13.70 0.88 2.72
CA TYR A 116 -13.48 2.26 2.27
C TYR A 116 -14.17 2.63 0.95
N ASP A 117 -14.51 1.66 0.10
CA ASP A 117 -15.14 1.92 -1.21
C ASP A 117 -16.50 1.24 -1.35
N ALA A 118 -16.52 -0.10 -1.37
CA ALA A 118 -17.72 -0.93 -1.49
C ALA A 118 -18.69 -0.51 -2.61
N GLN A 119 -18.16 0.06 -3.71
CA GLN A 119 -18.93 0.50 -4.87
C GLN A 119 -18.71 -0.42 -6.08
N PRO A 120 -19.72 -0.62 -6.95
CA PRO A 120 -19.54 -1.34 -8.20
C PRO A 120 -18.43 -0.73 -9.07
N SER A 121 -17.64 -1.59 -9.71
CA SER A 121 -16.62 -1.15 -10.67
C SER A 121 -17.24 -0.31 -11.79
N ARG A 122 -16.60 0.81 -12.11
CA ARG A 122 -16.93 1.66 -13.25
C ARG A 122 -16.12 1.30 -14.51
N VAL A 123 -15.13 0.41 -14.36
CA VAL A 123 -14.21 -0.01 -15.42
C VAL A 123 -14.94 -0.94 -16.38
N ARG A 124 -15.01 -0.55 -17.65
CA ARG A 124 -15.63 -1.31 -18.75
C ARG A 124 -14.64 -1.71 -19.84
N THR A 125 -13.36 -1.46 -19.61
CA THR A 125 -12.28 -1.79 -20.54
C THR A 125 -11.73 -3.17 -20.25
N GLU A 126 -11.07 -3.77 -21.24
CA GLU A 126 -10.29 -4.97 -21.02
C GLU A 126 -9.17 -4.69 -20.00
N LYS A 127 -8.94 -5.67 -19.13
CA LYS A 127 -7.87 -5.62 -18.13
C LYS A 127 -6.54 -5.94 -18.80
N VAL A 128 -5.47 -5.30 -18.34
CA VAL A 128 -4.12 -5.63 -18.80
C VAL A 128 -3.72 -6.98 -18.20
N SER A 129 -3.56 -8.00 -19.05
CA SER A 129 -3.12 -9.32 -18.63
C SER A 129 -1.64 -9.35 -18.27
N LYS A 130 -1.31 -10.18 -17.28
CA LYS A 130 0.07 -10.41 -16.81
C LYS A 130 0.30 -11.91 -16.67
N THR A 131 1.53 -12.34 -16.39
CA THR A 131 1.78 -13.77 -16.22
C THR A 131 1.13 -14.28 -14.94
N LYS A 132 0.20 -15.21 -15.11
CA LYS A 132 -0.37 -16.02 -14.02
C LYS A 132 0.54 -17.20 -13.69
N VAL A 133 0.47 -17.65 -12.44
CA VAL A 133 1.08 -18.92 -11.98
C VAL A 133 2.52 -19.09 -12.46
N TYR A 134 3.41 -18.25 -11.94
CA TYR A 134 4.83 -18.24 -12.26
C TYR A 134 5.64 -18.66 -11.03
N PRO A 135 6.25 -19.86 -11.02
CA PRO A 135 7.15 -20.25 -9.93
C PRO A 135 8.38 -19.32 -9.89
N ILE A 136 8.54 -18.61 -8.77
CA ILE A 136 9.71 -17.74 -8.53
C ILE A 136 10.78 -18.41 -7.67
N GLY A 137 10.43 -19.54 -7.05
CA GLY A 137 11.31 -20.42 -6.26
C GLY A 137 10.68 -21.81 -6.15
N PRO A 138 11.28 -22.74 -5.36
CA PRO A 138 10.74 -24.08 -5.16
C PRO A 138 9.41 -24.06 -4.39
N GLU A 139 9.23 -23.11 -3.47
CA GLU A 139 8.08 -23.05 -2.55
C GLU A 139 7.09 -21.92 -2.86
N VAL A 140 7.47 -20.97 -3.72
CA VAL A 140 6.69 -19.74 -3.94
C VAL A 140 6.26 -19.62 -5.40
N VAL A 141 4.94 -19.53 -5.59
CA VAL A 141 4.30 -19.26 -6.87
C VAL A 141 3.78 -17.83 -6.87
N TYR A 142 4.14 -17.07 -7.91
CA TYR A 142 3.72 -15.70 -8.12
C TYR A 142 2.58 -15.63 -9.15
N ASP A 143 1.53 -14.88 -8.84
CA ASP A 143 0.53 -14.48 -9.83
C ASP A 143 0.64 -12.98 -10.10
N GLY A 144 1.06 -12.63 -11.32
CA GLY A 144 1.29 -11.25 -11.72
C GLY A 144 0.04 -10.43 -11.89
N GLU A 145 -1.12 -11.04 -12.13
CA GLU A 145 -2.40 -10.32 -12.22
C GLU A 145 -2.93 -9.96 -10.83
N ARG A 146 -2.68 -10.81 -9.83
CA ARG A 146 -3.07 -10.54 -8.44
C ARG A 146 -2.16 -9.50 -7.76
N CYS A 147 -0.92 -9.36 -8.22
CA CYS A 147 0.04 -8.42 -7.64
C CYS A 147 -0.36 -6.94 -7.85
N ILE A 148 -0.47 -6.20 -6.75
CA ILE A 148 -0.77 -4.76 -6.76
C ILE A 148 0.48 -3.86 -6.79
N LEU A 149 1.65 -4.44 -7.08
CA LEU A 149 2.93 -3.73 -7.17
C LEU A 149 3.29 -2.91 -5.91
N CYS A 150 2.96 -3.41 -4.72
CA CYS A 150 3.30 -2.75 -3.46
C CYS A 150 4.79 -2.79 -3.12
N THR A 151 5.58 -3.59 -3.85
CA THR A 151 7.05 -3.76 -3.71
C THR A 151 7.53 -4.30 -2.35
N ARG A 152 6.63 -4.84 -1.51
CA ARG A 152 7.04 -5.42 -0.20
C ARG A 152 8.02 -6.59 -0.37
N CYS A 153 7.73 -7.51 -1.29
CA CYS A 153 8.57 -8.69 -1.53
C CYS A 153 9.98 -8.32 -2.02
N VAL A 154 10.09 -7.41 -2.99
CA VAL A 154 11.39 -6.92 -3.49
C VAL A 154 12.23 -6.33 -2.37
N ARG A 155 11.64 -5.42 -1.58
CA ARG A 155 12.33 -4.77 -0.46
C ARG A 155 12.64 -5.72 0.68
N PHE A 156 11.83 -6.76 0.88
CA PHE A 156 12.14 -7.81 1.84
C PHE A 156 13.40 -8.59 1.43
N CYS A 157 13.51 -8.99 0.16
CA CYS A 157 14.73 -9.63 -0.36
C CYS A 157 15.95 -8.75 -0.09
N GLU A 158 15.88 -7.47 -0.48
CA GLU A 158 17.01 -6.54 -0.38
C GLU A 158 17.38 -6.19 1.08
N GLU A 159 16.40 -5.84 1.91
CA GLU A 159 16.64 -5.24 3.23
C GLU A 159 16.75 -6.28 4.35
N VAL A 160 16.07 -7.43 4.21
CA VAL A 160 15.96 -8.45 5.27
C VAL A 160 16.72 -9.71 4.91
N ALA A 161 16.49 -10.27 3.72
CA ALA A 161 17.22 -11.45 3.29
C ALA A 161 18.66 -11.13 2.86
N GLY A 162 18.94 -9.86 2.51
CA GLY A 162 20.25 -9.42 1.99
C GLY A 162 20.53 -9.95 0.58
N THR A 163 19.48 -10.31 -0.15
CA THR A 163 19.52 -10.88 -1.49
C THR A 163 18.79 -9.99 -2.49
N ALA A 164 18.86 -10.30 -3.79
CA ALA A 164 18.30 -9.43 -4.85
C ALA A 164 17.68 -10.24 -6.00
N GLU A 165 17.08 -11.39 -5.69
CA GLU A 165 16.44 -12.24 -6.69
C GLU A 165 15.24 -11.55 -7.32
N LEU A 166 14.44 -10.82 -6.53
CA LEU A 166 13.22 -10.19 -7.02
C LEU A 166 13.46 -8.77 -7.52
N ILE A 167 13.01 -8.49 -8.73
CA ILE A 167 13.12 -7.18 -9.39
C ILE A 167 11.78 -6.69 -9.91
N ILE A 168 11.71 -5.37 -10.15
CA ILE A 168 10.64 -4.75 -10.92
C ILE A 168 11.01 -4.82 -12.40
N PHE A 169 10.16 -5.45 -13.21
CA PHE A 169 10.34 -5.63 -14.65
C PHE A 169 9.29 -4.84 -15.42
N LYS A 170 9.65 -4.31 -16.60
CA LYS A 170 8.83 -3.42 -17.44
C LYS A 170 8.46 -2.10 -16.72
N GLN A 171 7.52 -1.35 -17.31
CA GLN A 171 7.09 -0.04 -16.83
C GLN A 171 5.57 0.14 -17.05
N ALA A 172 5.00 1.15 -16.37
CA ALA A 172 3.59 1.50 -16.43
C ALA A 172 2.65 0.32 -16.08
N ASP A 173 1.53 0.19 -16.78
CA ASP A 173 0.51 -0.85 -16.57
C ASP A 173 1.02 -2.28 -16.87
N THR A 174 2.07 -2.41 -17.68
CA THR A 174 2.73 -3.70 -17.95
C THR A 174 3.77 -4.12 -16.90
N THR A 175 3.97 -3.32 -15.85
CA THR A 175 4.94 -3.62 -14.78
C THR A 175 4.61 -4.92 -14.04
N GLU A 176 5.63 -5.73 -13.78
CA GLU A 176 5.53 -7.02 -13.09
C GLU A 176 6.71 -7.23 -12.13
N ILE A 177 6.51 -7.97 -11.04
CA ILE A 177 7.63 -8.50 -10.24
C ILE A 177 8.12 -9.81 -10.85
N ARG A 178 9.43 -9.97 -10.98
CA ARG A 178 10.06 -11.18 -11.52
C ARG A 178 11.30 -11.56 -10.73
N ALA A 179 11.66 -12.84 -10.79
CA ALA A 179 13.02 -13.25 -10.47
C ALA A 179 13.98 -12.74 -11.56
N PHE A 180 15.15 -12.23 -11.16
CA PHE A 180 16.21 -11.83 -12.06
C PHE A 180 16.68 -13.06 -12.88
N PRO A 181 17.00 -12.92 -14.17
CA PRO A 181 17.41 -14.06 -15.00
C PRO A 181 18.55 -14.88 -14.36
N GLY A 182 18.30 -16.17 -14.16
CA GLY A 182 19.25 -17.10 -13.53
C GLY A 182 19.17 -17.19 -12.00
N MET A 183 18.36 -16.34 -11.36
CA MET A 183 18.10 -16.39 -9.93
C MET A 183 16.73 -17.03 -9.63
N LYS A 184 16.59 -17.58 -8.43
CA LYS A 184 15.34 -18.11 -7.86
C LYS A 184 15.34 -17.80 -6.37
N LEU A 185 14.16 -17.53 -5.82
CA LEU A 185 13.91 -17.56 -4.37
C LEU A 185 14.21 -18.94 -3.79
#